data_AF-A0A6J7JAK2-F1
#
_entry.id   AF-A0A6J7JAK2-F1
#
_cell.length_a   1.000
_cell.length_b   1.000
_cell.length_c   1.000
_cell.angle_alpha   90.00
_cell.angle_beta   90.00
_cell.angle_gamma   90.00
#
_symmetry.space_group_name_H-M   'P 1'
#
loop_
_entity.id
_entity.type
_entity.pdbx_description
1 polymer ?
#
loop_
_entity_poly.entity_id
_entity_poly.type
_entity_poly.pdbx_seq_one_letter_code
_entity_poly.pdbx_strand_id
1 'polypeptide(L)'
;MARVKPGVWFRMTEPLTKASASQMASDLRNSYRRRLESLRMSGVVVGERWEAEYGNDPTDSDPTHFYVWFRLITPAPSTFLAQGVTR
;
A
#
# COMPACT_ATOMS: atom_id res chain seq x y z
N MET A 1 -9.22 5.64 13.07
CA MET A 1 -8.29 4.93 12.16
C MET A 1 -6.88 5.40 12.46
N ALA A 2 -5.95 4.49 12.78
CA ALA A 2 -4.57 4.86 13.08
C ALA A 2 -3.92 5.43 11.80
N ARG A 3 -3.42 6.67 11.88
CA ARG A 3 -2.72 7.34 10.78
C ARG A 3 -1.40 6.61 10.54
N VAL A 4 -1.22 6.02 9.35
CA VAL A 4 0.06 5.36 8.99
C VAL A 4 1.18 6.39 9.10
N LYS A 5 2.19 6.12 9.94
CA LYS A 5 3.34 7.02 10.09
C LYS A 5 4.22 6.92 8.83
N PRO A 6 4.58 8.04 8.18
CA PRO A 6 5.54 8.02 7.08
C PRO A 6 6.87 7.37 7.50
N GLY A 7 7.50 6.66 6.56
CA GLY A 7 8.81 6.04 6.72
C GLY A 7 8.82 4.66 7.37
N VAL A 8 7.72 4.21 7.99
CA VAL A 8 7.64 2.90 8.65
C VAL A 8 7.24 1.82 7.64
N TRP A 9 8.01 0.73 7.59
CA TRP A 9 7.68 -0.45 6.79
C TRP A 9 6.64 -1.31 7.49
N PHE A 10 5.64 -1.72 6.73
CA PHE A 10 4.61 -2.68 7.12
C PHE A 10 4.67 -3.87 6.16
N ARG A 11 4.50 -5.08 6.70
CA ARG A 11 4.30 -6.29 5.90
C ARG A 11 2.80 -6.61 5.89
N MET A 12 2.28 -7.06 4.75
CA MET A 12 0.97 -7.69 4.74
C MET A 12 0.92 -8.91 5.67
N THR A 13 -0.24 -9.16 6.26
CA THR A 13 -0.46 -10.29 7.17
C THR A 13 -0.74 -11.58 6.42
N GLU A 14 -1.41 -11.49 5.27
CA GLU A 14 -1.79 -12.64 4.45
C GLU A 14 -0.78 -12.87 3.32
N PRO A 15 -0.37 -14.14 3.09
CA PRO A 15 0.46 -14.50 1.97
C PRO A 15 -0.32 -14.38 0.66
N LEU A 16 0.40 -14.04 -0.40
CA LEU A 16 -0.08 -13.89 -1.76
C LEU A 16 0.69 -14.82 -2.69
N THR A 17 0.13 -15.06 -3.88
CA THR A 17 0.92 -15.62 -4.97
C THR A 17 1.97 -14.58 -5.44
N LYS A 18 3.07 -15.05 -6.03
CA LYS A 18 4.08 -14.16 -6.64
C LYS A 18 3.47 -13.15 -7.61
N ALA A 19 2.53 -13.59 -8.45
CA ALA A 19 1.86 -12.74 -9.42
C ALA A 19 1.05 -11.64 -8.72
N SER A 20 0.24 -12.01 -7.72
CA SER A 20 -0.55 -11.05 -6.95
C SER A 20 0.31 -10.06 -6.16
N ALA A 21 1.38 -10.52 -5.51
CA ALA A 21 2.29 -9.68 -4.74
C ALA A 21 3.01 -8.65 -5.62
N SER A 22 3.52 -9.10 -6.78
CA SER A 22 4.19 -8.21 -7.75
C SER A 22 3.24 -7.16 -8.34
N GLN A 23 2.02 -7.56 -8.69
CA GLN A 23 1.00 -6.65 -9.20
C GLN A 23 0.63 -5.61 -8.13
N MET A 24 0.42 -6.04 -6.89
CA MET A 24 0.05 -5.16 -5.79
C MET A 24 1.15 -4.16 -5.44
N ALA A 25 2.41 -4.60 -5.34
CA ALA A 25 3.54 -3.70 -5.14
C ALA A 25 3.68 -2.69 -6.29
N SER A 26 3.40 -3.09 -7.53
CA SER A 26 3.38 -2.19 -8.67
C SER A 26 2.25 -1.17 -8.59
N ASP A 27 1.04 -1.61 -8.25
CA ASP A 27 -0.13 -0.75 -8.11
C ASP A 27 0.05 0.25 -6.96
N LEU A 28 0.68 -0.14 -5.86
CA LEU A 28 0.95 0.73 -4.73
C LEU A 28 1.96 1.82 -5.06
N ARG A 29 3.08 1.46 -5.71
CA ARG A 29 4.07 2.44 -6.18
C ARG A 29 3.50 3.44 -7.20
N ASN A 30 2.49 3.03 -7.98
CA ASN A 30 1.86 3.86 -9.00
C ASN A 30 0.54 4.50 -8.56
N SER A 31 0.08 4.23 -7.35
CA SER A 31 -1.23 4.68 -6.87
C SER A 31 -1.40 6.20 -6.94
N TYR A 32 -0.34 6.94 -6.64
CA TYR A 32 -0.30 8.40 -6.72
C TYR A 32 -0.53 8.97 -8.13
N ARG A 33 -0.36 8.16 -9.19
CA ARG A 33 -0.56 8.55 -10.59
C ARG A 33 -1.94 8.18 -11.13
N ARG A 34 -2.68 7.32 -10.43
CA ARG A 34 -3.92 6.72 -10.92
C ARG A 34 -5.15 7.41 -10.33
N ARG A 35 -6.24 7.46 -11.10
CA ARG A 35 -7.55 7.92 -10.60
C ARG A 35 -8.09 6.88 -9.60
N LEU A 36 -8.73 7.33 -8.51
CA LEU A 36 -9.29 6.46 -7.45
C LEU A 36 -10.10 5.30 -8.00
N GLU A 37 -10.93 5.57 -9.00
CA GLU A 37 -11.83 4.60 -9.63
C GLU A 37 -11.09 3.44 -10.32
N SER A 38 -9.80 3.61 -10.62
CA SER A 38 -8.95 2.57 -11.24
C SER A 38 -8.09 1.80 -10.23
N LEU A 39 -8.13 2.17 -8.95
CA LEU A 39 -7.39 1.48 -7.91
C LEU A 39 -8.16 0.23 -7.47
N ARG A 40 -7.51 -0.92 -7.58
CA ARG A 40 -8.03 -2.22 -7.10
C ARG A 40 -7.76 -2.45 -5.61
N MET A 41 -7.23 -1.45 -4.91
CA MET A 41 -6.81 -1.54 -3.52
C MET A 41 -7.58 -0.53 -2.67
N SER A 42 -8.10 -0.99 -1.53
CA SER A 42 -8.72 -0.14 -0.52
C SER A 42 -7.68 0.44 0.44
N GLY A 43 -7.96 1.62 1.00
CA GLY A 43 -7.13 2.23 2.05
C GLY A 43 -5.94 3.06 1.55
N VAL A 44 -5.79 3.22 0.23
CA VAL A 44 -4.81 4.14 -0.37
C VAL A 44 -5.48 5.47 -0.67
N VAL A 45 -4.91 6.58 -0.16
CA VAL A 45 -5.44 7.93 -0.39
C VAL A 45 -4.76 8.56 -1.61
N VAL A 46 -5.52 9.28 -2.43
CA VAL A 46 -4.95 10.01 -3.59
C VAL A 46 -3.91 11.01 -3.13
N GLY A 47 -2.79 11.04 -3.86
CA GLY A 47 -1.68 11.92 -3.56
C GLY A 47 -0.74 11.36 -2.49
N GLU A 48 -1.06 10.24 -1.84
CA GLU A 48 -0.07 9.51 -1.07
C GLU A 48 0.94 8.85 -2.01
N ARG A 49 2.22 8.99 -1.65
CA ARG A 49 3.30 8.28 -2.32
C ARG A 49 3.79 7.15 -1.43
N TRP A 50 3.80 5.96 -1.98
CA TRP A 50 4.18 4.74 -1.28
C TRP A 50 5.43 4.13 -1.91
N GLU A 51 6.25 3.50 -1.07
CA GLU A 51 7.24 2.52 -1.49
C GLU A 51 6.67 1.11 -1.29
N ALA A 52 7.03 0.19 -2.16
CA ALA A 52 6.61 -1.20 -2.03
C ALA A 52 7.67 -2.15 -2.58
N GLU A 53 7.91 -3.23 -1.84
CA GLU A 53 8.75 -4.37 -2.17
C GLU A 53 7.94 -5.65 -2.00
N TYR A 54 8.30 -6.70 -2.73
CA TYR A 54 7.64 -8.00 -2.60
C TYR A 54 8.65 -9.14 -2.67
N GLY A 55 8.36 -10.25 -2.01
CA GLY A 55 9.27 -11.37 -1.90
C GLY A 55 8.79 -12.42 -0.91
N ASN A 56 9.57 -13.50 -0.77
CA ASN A 56 9.36 -14.47 0.29
C ASN A 56 9.80 -13.87 1.64
N ASP A 57 9.09 -14.21 2.70
CA ASP A 57 9.51 -13.85 4.06
C ASP A 57 10.44 -14.95 4.59
N PRO A 58 11.67 -14.63 5.06
CA PRO A 58 12.59 -15.64 5.58
C PRO A 58 12.09 -16.36 6.85
N THR A 59 11.06 -15.82 7.51
CA THR A 59 10.39 -16.45 8.65
C THR A 59 9.25 -17.39 8.26
N ASP A 60 8.86 -17.39 6.98
CA ASP A 60 7.88 -18.31 6.43
C ASP A 60 8.61 -19.45 5.69
N SER A 61 8.26 -20.69 6.02
CA SER A 61 8.86 -21.88 5.41
C SER A 61 8.28 -22.22 4.04
N ASP A 62 7.14 -21.64 3.64
CA ASP A 62 6.51 -21.95 2.35
C ASP A 62 7.09 -21.09 1.21
N PRO A 63 7.78 -21.68 0.22
CA PRO A 63 8.39 -20.93 -0.88
C PRO A 63 7.38 -20.35 -1.86
N THR A 64 6.11 -20.78 -1.79
CA THR A 64 5.02 -20.27 -2.62
C THR A 64 4.38 -19.01 -2.04
N HIS A 65 4.64 -18.72 -0.75
CA HIS A 65 4.14 -17.53 -0.07
C HIS A 65 4.99 -16.30 -0.39
N PHE A 66 4.34 -15.30 -0.99
CA PHE A 66 4.91 -13.99 -1.20
C PHE A 66 4.19 -12.97 -0.35
N TYR A 67 4.95 -12.03 0.20
CA TYR A 67 4.44 -10.91 0.96
C TYR A 67 4.80 -9.60 0.26
N VAL A 68 4.05 -8.56 0.59
CA VAL A 68 4.33 -7.19 0.18
C VAL A 68 4.72 -6.40 1.42
N TRP A 69 5.88 -5.77 1.37
CA TRP A 69 6.30 -4.74 2.31
C TRP A 69 6.04 -3.40 1.70
N PHE A 70 5.50 -2.47 2.48
CA PHE A 70 5.20 -1.13 2.01
C PHE A 70 5.39 -0.09 3.10
N ARG A 71 5.71 1.14 2.68
CA ARG A 71 5.78 2.29 3.57
C ARG A 71 5.25 3.53 2.89
N LEU A 72 4.60 4.38 3.67
CA LEU A 72 4.19 5.70 3.22
C LEU A 72 5.43 6.60 3.15
N ILE A 73 5.75 7.14 1.99
CA ILE A 73 6.85 8.11 1.81
C ILE A 73 6.33 9.52 2.01
N THR A 74 5.20 9.83 1.38
CA THR A 74 4.62 11.18 1.40
C THR A 74 3.13 11.05 1.68
N PRO A 75 2.62 11.61 2.79
CA PRO A 75 1.19 11.63 3.05
C PRO A 75 0.46 12.49 2.01
N ALA A 76 -0.83 12.24 1.82
CA ALA A 76 -1.65 13.11 0.98
C ALA A 76 -1.59 14.56 1.48
N PRO A 77 -1.54 15.57 0.58
CA PRO A 77 -1.56 16.96 0.99
C PRO A 77 -2.82 17.25 1.82
N SER A 78 -2.63 17.98 2.92
CA SER A 78 -3.63 18.25 3.97
C SER A 78 -4.97 18.79 3.46
N THR A 79 -5.01 19.32 2.23
CA THR A 79 -6.20 19.83 1.55
C THR A 79 -7.30 18.77 1.37
N PHE A 80 -6.97 17.47 1.35
CA PHE A 80 -7.95 16.40 1.19
C PHE A 80 -8.71 16.02 2.47
N LEU A 81 -8.27 16.47 3.65
CA LEU A 81 -8.96 16.19 4.92
C LEU A 81 -10.11 17.15 5.22
N ALA A 82 -10.30 18.20 4.40
CA ALA A 82 -11.37 19.18 4.59
C ALA A 82 -12.70 18.80 3.92
N GLN A 83 -12.79 17.67 3.20
CA GLN A 83 -13.99 17.28 2.43
C GLN A 83 -14.77 16.09 3.00
N GLY A 84 -14.70 15.82 4.30
CA GLY A 84 -15.57 14.79 4.87
C GLY A 84 -15.51 14.70 6.38
N VAL A 85 -16.26 15.54 7.07
CA VAL A 85 -17.38 15.18 7.97
C VAL A 85 -18.03 16.51 8.40
N THR A 86 -19.03 16.93 7.65
CA THR A 86 -20.09 17.79 8.18
C THR A 86 -21.41 17.18 7.75
N ARG A 87 -22.02 16.39 8.63
CA ARG A 87 -23.44 16.41 8.99
C ARG A 87 -23.72 15.30 9.99
#